data_AF-A0A412YXP9-F1
#
_entry.id   AF-A0A412YXP9-F1
#
_cell.length_a   1.000
_cell.length_b   1.000
_cell.length_c   1.000
_cell.angle_alpha   90.00
_cell.angle_beta   90.00
_cell.angle_gamma   90.00
#
_symmetry.space_group_name_H-M   'P 1'
#
loop_
_entity.id
_entity.type
_entity.pdbx_description
1 polymer ?
#
loop_
_entity_poly.entity_id
_entity_poly.type
_entity_poly.pdbx_seq_one_letter_code
_entity_poly.pdbx_strand_id
1 'polypeptide(L)'
;MNGYAVLKGASYTLAVTPDMVIHNGTTQTTEMIVNPESEYLKELPSHLRSFEDAVNYMPNQVYIGNEKPQKMAEVGFPWYDKLMDGASKDGKYGEIMPEDEFYGLIQICDVFDLVKLEKGFAADVKAKLDAHHMFTDEHVAILDKNSETTQEEIAALVNDEHAEPLYFNNVLVGAVKRAHDVDVNLSAHVMLENLVTKASNVLSLLNLVKKAGVNPADIDYVVDCCEEACGDMNQRGGGNFAKAAAEVAGFVNATGSDVRGFCAGPAHAMLHAAALVKAGTFKNVVVTAGGCTAKLGMNGKDHVKKGLPILEDAIAGFSVLVSADDGVSPQIRTDIVGRHTVGTGSAPQNVISSLVTNPLDEAGLKIVDIDKYSPEMQNPDITKPAGAGDVPEANYKMIAALGVKRGELQRNEIADFVKEHGMTGWAPTQGHIPSGVPYLGLLRDEILSGETKRAMIIGKGSLFLGRMTNLFDGVSFVVQANDGSASEENGGVDESKVKAMIGQAMRAFAEGLMGEEE
;
A
#
# COMPACT_ATOMS: atom_id res chain seq x y z
N MET A 1 22.14 -7.28 -18.57
CA MET A 1 20.67 -7.27 -18.55
C MET A 1 20.26 -5.88 -18.95
N ASN A 2 19.65 -5.71 -20.13
CA ASN A 2 19.43 -4.38 -20.72
C ASN A 2 17.99 -3.85 -20.51
N GLY A 3 17.14 -4.54 -19.76
CA GLY A 3 15.77 -4.10 -19.48
C GLY A 3 15.61 -3.34 -18.16
N TYR A 4 14.55 -2.54 -18.06
CA TYR A 4 14.07 -1.99 -16.79
C TYR A 4 13.18 -3.03 -16.08
N ALA A 5 13.10 -2.98 -14.75
CA ALA A 5 12.06 -3.73 -14.06
C ALA A 5 10.67 -3.19 -14.44
N VAL A 6 9.65 -4.05 -14.43
CA VAL A 6 8.29 -3.68 -14.84
C VAL A 6 7.28 -3.81 -13.71
N LEU A 7 6.26 -2.96 -13.77
CA LEU A 7 5.09 -2.97 -12.89
C LEU A 7 4.08 -4.01 -13.37
N LYS A 8 4.09 -5.19 -12.75
CA LYS A 8 3.33 -6.35 -13.25
C LYS A 8 1.92 -6.44 -12.70
N GLY A 9 1.69 -6.01 -11.46
CA GLY A 9 0.39 -6.04 -10.80
C GLY A 9 0.40 -5.26 -9.48
N ALA A 10 -0.78 -4.97 -8.96
CA ALA A 10 -0.96 -4.28 -7.69
C ALA A 10 -2.26 -4.72 -7.01
N SER A 11 -2.29 -4.61 -5.69
CA SER A 11 -3.46 -4.79 -4.84
C SER A 11 -3.56 -3.70 -3.78
N TYR A 12 -4.79 -3.39 -3.37
CA TYR A 12 -5.11 -2.35 -2.39
C TYR A 12 -6.29 -2.80 -1.54
N THR A 13 -6.15 -2.82 -0.22
CA THR A 13 -7.17 -3.38 0.69
C THR A 13 -7.45 -2.45 1.85
N LEU A 14 -8.69 -2.50 2.35
CA LEU A 14 -9.13 -1.77 3.53
C LEU A 14 -9.76 -2.75 4.51
N ALA A 15 -9.44 -2.68 5.79
CA ALA A 15 -10.22 -3.27 6.87
C ALA A 15 -10.89 -2.14 7.65
N VAL A 16 -12.22 -2.09 7.65
CA VAL A 16 -13.00 -1.04 8.33
C VAL A 16 -13.20 -1.46 9.78
N THR A 17 -12.64 -0.68 10.72
CA THR A 17 -12.45 -1.06 12.13
C THR A 17 -12.93 0.06 13.08
N PRO A 18 -14.25 0.32 13.14
CA PRO A 18 -14.80 1.43 13.92
C PRO A 18 -14.58 1.28 15.43
N ASP A 19 -14.63 0.08 16.02
CA ASP A 19 -14.35 -0.10 17.44
C ASP A 19 -12.85 0.12 17.75
N MET A 20 -11.94 -0.32 16.87
CA MET A 20 -10.50 -0.02 17.02
C MET A 20 -10.20 1.48 17.03
N VAL A 21 -11.01 2.33 16.38
CA VAL A 21 -10.85 3.80 16.47
C VAL A 21 -10.95 4.26 17.91
N ILE A 22 -11.94 3.77 18.65
CA ILE A 22 -12.17 4.15 20.05
C ILE A 22 -11.05 3.60 20.92
N HIS A 23 -10.75 2.31 20.77
CA HIS A 23 -9.99 1.55 21.76
C HIS A 23 -8.49 1.49 21.48
N ASN A 24 -8.05 1.68 20.24
CA ASN A 24 -6.66 1.45 19.84
C ASN A 24 -6.03 2.62 19.06
N GLY A 25 -6.82 3.62 18.65
CA GLY A 25 -6.31 4.87 18.06
C GLY A 25 -5.52 5.71 19.08
N THR A 26 -4.34 6.21 18.71
CA THR A 26 -3.47 6.95 19.65
C THR A 26 -4.14 8.22 20.17
N THR A 27 -4.91 8.93 19.34
CA THR A 27 -5.60 10.17 19.75
C THR A 27 -6.64 9.89 20.84
N GLN A 28 -7.40 8.80 20.70
CA GLN A 28 -8.50 8.41 21.57
C GLN A 28 -7.97 7.82 22.87
N THR A 29 -7.03 6.89 22.77
CA THR A 29 -6.38 6.27 23.94
C THR A 29 -5.64 7.30 24.79
N THR A 30 -4.94 8.25 24.17
CA THR A 30 -4.31 9.36 24.90
C THR A 30 -5.35 10.25 25.58
N GLU A 31 -6.46 10.58 24.92
CA GLU A 31 -7.54 11.35 25.55
C GLU A 31 -8.18 10.59 26.71
N MET A 32 -8.40 9.28 26.59
CA MET A 32 -8.93 8.45 27.69
C MET A 32 -8.04 8.49 28.93
N ILE A 33 -6.71 8.56 28.75
CA ILE A 33 -5.74 8.67 29.86
C ILE A 33 -5.76 10.09 30.46
N VAL A 34 -5.76 11.12 29.63
CA VAL A 34 -5.54 12.51 30.08
C VAL A 34 -6.83 13.21 30.51
N ASN A 35 -7.97 12.88 29.88
CA ASN A 35 -9.27 13.52 30.06
C ASN A 35 -10.42 12.55 29.72
N PRO A 36 -10.66 11.51 30.55
CA PRO A 36 -11.63 10.45 30.26
C PRO A 36 -13.07 10.93 30.07
N GLU A 37 -13.44 12.05 30.70
CA GLU A 37 -14.79 12.63 30.64
C GLU A 37 -14.93 13.72 29.56
N SER A 38 -13.99 13.77 28.60
CA SER A 38 -14.01 14.78 27.54
C SER A 38 -15.29 14.72 26.71
N GLU A 39 -15.78 15.89 26.29
CA GLU A 39 -16.91 15.95 25.35
C GLU A 39 -16.58 15.25 24.02
N TYR A 40 -15.30 15.25 23.62
CA TYR A 40 -14.84 14.52 22.44
C TYR A 40 -15.12 13.02 22.54
N LEU A 41 -14.75 12.38 23.66
CA LEU A 41 -14.94 10.94 23.84
C LEU A 41 -16.43 10.57 23.94
N LYS A 42 -17.28 11.44 24.49
CA LYS A 42 -18.73 11.24 24.56
C LYS A 42 -19.39 11.29 23.18
N GLU A 43 -18.98 12.23 22.34
CA GLU A 43 -19.55 12.41 21.00
C GLU A 43 -18.99 11.41 20.00
N LEU A 44 -17.72 11.00 20.12
CA LEU A 44 -17.01 10.14 19.17
C LEU A 44 -17.80 8.92 18.66
N PRO A 45 -18.48 8.11 19.50
CA PRO A 45 -19.23 6.94 19.01
C PRO A 45 -20.31 7.29 17.97
N SER A 46 -20.93 8.47 18.07
CA SER A 46 -21.95 8.93 17.12
C SER A 46 -21.39 9.41 15.77
N HIS A 47 -20.07 9.53 15.67
CA HIS A 47 -19.35 9.91 14.45
C HIS A 47 -18.69 8.72 13.74
N LEU A 48 -18.78 7.51 14.28
CA LEU A 48 -18.28 6.32 13.59
C LEU A 48 -19.19 5.97 12.42
N ARG A 49 -18.59 5.49 11.33
CA ARG A 49 -19.33 5.06 10.15
C ARG A 49 -19.74 3.61 10.26
N SER A 50 -20.86 3.27 9.63
CA SER A 50 -21.19 1.88 9.38
C SER A 50 -20.26 1.28 8.32
N PHE A 51 -20.15 -0.06 8.29
CA PHE A 51 -19.44 -0.75 7.21
C PHE A 51 -20.02 -0.42 5.83
N GLU A 52 -21.34 -0.32 5.73
CA GLU A 52 -22.04 0.03 4.48
C GLU A 52 -21.67 1.44 4.00
N ASP A 53 -21.65 2.43 4.89
CA ASP A 53 -21.23 3.78 4.54
C ASP A 53 -19.77 3.84 4.10
N ALA A 54 -18.89 3.06 4.76
CA ALA A 54 -17.49 2.95 4.37
C ALA A 54 -17.32 2.27 2.99
N VAL A 55 -18.15 1.28 2.65
CA VAL A 55 -18.17 0.68 1.31
C VAL A 55 -18.68 1.68 0.28
N ASN A 56 -19.77 2.39 0.57
CA ASN A 56 -20.36 3.38 -0.34
C ASN A 56 -19.55 4.67 -0.45
N TYR A 57 -18.46 4.82 0.32
CA TYR A 57 -17.60 5.98 0.28
C TYR A 57 -16.69 5.98 -0.96
N MET A 58 -16.88 6.98 -1.84
CA MET A 58 -16.20 7.02 -3.15
C MET A 58 -14.66 6.93 -3.10
N PRO A 59 -13.93 7.61 -2.18
CA PRO A 59 -12.49 7.45 -2.08
C PRO A 59 -12.05 6.01 -1.78
N ASN A 60 -12.84 5.25 -1.00
CA ASN A 60 -12.57 3.84 -0.76
C ASN A 60 -12.78 3.01 -2.03
N GLN A 61 -13.81 3.31 -2.82
CA GLN A 61 -14.06 2.67 -4.12
C GLN A 61 -12.95 2.95 -5.15
N VAL A 62 -12.39 4.17 -5.16
CA VAL A 62 -11.21 4.49 -5.96
C VAL A 62 -9.99 3.72 -5.46
N TYR A 63 -9.80 3.60 -4.13
CA TYR A 63 -8.67 2.88 -3.54
C TYR A 63 -8.62 1.41 -3.97
N ILE A 64 -9.76 0.70 -3.94
CA ILE A 64 -9.84 -0.72 -4.36
C ILE A 64 -10.01 -0.91 -5.89
N GLY A 65 -10.06 0.18 -6.65
CA GLY A 65 -10.03 0.16 -8.12
C GLY A 65 -11.38 -0.01 -8.82
N ASN A 66 -12.50 0.26 -8.14
CA ASN A 66 -13.84 0.25 -8.78
C ASN A 66 -14.15 1.55 -9.52
N GLU A 67 -13.52 2.66 -9.11
CA GLU A 67 -13.68 3.96 -9.74
C GLU A 67 -12.33 4.62 -10.02
N LYS A 68 -12.35 5.66 -10.86
CA LYS A 68 -11.16 6.46 -11.19
C LYS A 68 -11.17 7.79 -10.40
N PRO A 69 -9.99 8.36 -10.04
CA PRO A 69 -9.89 9.66 -9.35
C PRO A 69 -10.60 10.82 -10.06
N GLN A 70 -10.68 10.76 -11.40
CA GLN A 70 -11.39 11.73 -12.23
C GLN A 70 -12.88 11.78 -11.88
N LYS A 71 -13.48 10.64 -11.49
CA LYS A 71 -14.89 10.59 -11.09
C LYS A 71 -15.14 11.40 -9.82
N MET A 72 -14.22 11.36 -8.86
CA MET A 72 -14.28 12.17 -7.64
C MET A 72 -14.29 13.66 -7.97
N ALA A 73 -13.49 14.09 -8.94
CA ALA A 73 -13.47 15.48 -9.39
C ALA A 73 -14.80 15.91 -10.02
N GLU A 74 -15.46 15.04 -10.77
CA GLU A 74 -16.80 15.30 -11.36
C GLU A 74 -17.90 15.45 -10.30
N VAL A 75 -17.87 14.59 -9.27
CA VAL A 75 -18.85 14.61 -8.16
C VAL A 75 -18.66 15.83 -7.26
N GLY A 76 -17.42 16.31 -7.18
CA GLY A 76 -17.03 17.49 -6.41
C GLY A 76 -16.93 17.21 -4.91
N PHE A 77 -16.01 17.90 -4.26
CA PHE A 77 -15.78 17.84 -2.82
C PHE A 77 -16.95 18.47 -2.00
N PRO A 78 -17.26 18.01 -0.77
CA PRO A 78 -16.75 16.79 -0.13
C PRO A 78 -17.44 15.52 -0.64
N TRP A 79 -16.92 14.33 -0.27
CA TRP A 79 -17.48 13.04 -0.67
C TRP A 79 -18.10 12.27 0.49
N TYR A 80 -17.78 12.60 1.74
CA TYR A 80 -18.29 11.88 2.92
C TYR A 80 -19.82 11.96 3.07
N ASP A 81 -20.46 12.97 2.45
CA ASP A 81 -21.91 13.20 2.43
C ASP A 81 -22.55 12.81 1.07
N LYS A 82 -21.79 12.19 0.17
CA LYS A 82 -22.21 11.78 -1.19
C LYS A 82 -21.90 10.31 -1.42
N LEU A 83 -22.50 9.46 -0.60
CA LEU A 83 -22.34 8.01 -0.70
C LEU A 83 -22.84 7.51 -2.05
N MET A 84 -22.12 6.54 -2.61
CA MET A 84 -22.42 5.92 -3.90
C MET A 84 -23.52 4.88 -3.76
N ASP A 85 -24.49 4.91 -4.68
CA ASP A 85 -25.46 3.82 -4.83
C ASP A 85 -24.80 2.63 -5.54
N GLY A 86 -24.96 1.43 -4.98
CA GLY A 86 -24.50 0.18 -5.61
C GLY A 86 -22.99 -0.03 -5.57
N ALA A 87 -22.27 0.58 -4.62
CA ALA A 87 -20.86 0.28 -4.41
C ALA A 87 -20.65 -1.17 -3.94
N SER A 88 -19.42 -1.66 -4.09
CA SER A 88 -19.07 -3.05 -3.78
C SER A 88 -17.90 -3.10 -2.81
N LYS A 89 -17.95 -4.03 -1.85
CA LYS A 89 -16.80 -4.35 -1.01
C LYS A 89 -15.68 -5.01 -1.81
N ASP A 90 -16.02 -5.70 -2.89
CA ASP A 90 -15.08 -6.30 -3.82
C ASP A 90 -14.66 -5.29 -4.89
N GLY A 91 -13.34 -5.17 -5.08
CA GLY A 91 -12.70 -4.30 -6.04
C GLY A 91 -11.90 -5.03 -7.11
N LYS A 92 -11.47 -4.26 -8.12
CA LYS A 92 -10.55 -4.73 -9.16
C LYS A 92 -9.18 -5.08 -8.59
N TYR A 93 -8.63 -4.25 -7.71
CA TYR A 93 -7.30 -4.44 -7.12
C TYR A 93 -7.34 -5.09 -5.74
N GLY A 94 -8.46 -5.03 -5.02
CA GLY A 94 -8.58 -5.68 -3.72
C GLY A 94 -9.98 -5.62 -3.17
N GLU A 95 -10.13 -5.32 -1.88
CA GLU A 95 -11.42 -5.35 -1.20
C GLU A 95 -11.48 -4.52 0.08
N ILE A 96 -12.70 -4.38 0.60
CA ILE A 96 -13.03 -3.79 1.89
C ILE A 96 -13.55 -4.90 2.81
N MET A 97 -12.82 -5.19 3.88
CA MET A 97 -13.11 -6.23 4.87
C MET A 97 -13.76 -5.62 6.13
N PRO A 98 -14.79 -6.25 6.71
CA PRO A 98 -15.37 -5.79 7.97
C PRO A 98 -14.49 -6.16 9.19
N GLU A 99 -14.66 -5.44 10.30
CA GLU A 99 -13.83 -5.53 11.51
C GLU A 99 -13.77 -6.94 12.12
N ASP A 100 -14.89 -7.67 12.11
CA ASP A 100 -14.98 -9.01 12.67
C ASP A 100 -14.19 -10.04 11.88
N GLU A 101 -14.32 -10.03 10.55
CA GLU A 101 -13.47 -10.82 9.65
C GLU A 101 -11.98 -10.44 9.81
N PHE A 102 -11.68 -9.16 10.02
CA PHE A 102 -10.32 -8.69 10.24
C PHE A 102 -9.73 -9.19 11.57
N TYR A 103 -10.52 -9.27 12.65
CA TYR A 103 -10.08 -9.95 13.89
C TYR A 103 -9.76 -11.43 13.66
N GLY A 104 -10.54 -12.11 12.82
CA GLY A 104 -10.22 -13.48 12.41
C GLY A 104 -8.90 -13.56 11.65
N LEU A 105 -8.62 -12.61 10.76
CA LEU A 105 -7.34 -12.53 10.05
C LEU A 105 -6.16 -12.23 10.99
N ILE A 106 -6.37 -11.38 12.00
CA ILE A 106 -5.38 -11.14 13.07
C ILE A 106 -5.06 -12.44 13.81
N GLN A 107 -6.07 -13.25 14.16
CA GLN A 107 -5.88 -14.57 14.78
C GLN A 107 -5.14 -15.55 13.85
N ILE A 108 -5.43 -15.55 12.55
CA ILE A 108 -4.71 -16.36 11.54
C ILE A 108 -3.23 -15.96 11.49
N CYS A 109 -2.93 -14.67 11.61
CA CYS A 109 -1.58 -14.15 11.57
C CYS A 109 -0.78 -14.40 12.86
N ASP A 110 -1.45 -14.72 13.96
CA ASP A 110 -0.85 -14.98 15.25
C ASP A 110 -0.34 -16.42 15.38
N VAL A 111 0.97 -16.56 15.23
CA VAL A 111 1.69 -17.84 15.37
C VAL A 111 2.13 -18.12 16.82
N PHE A 112 1.91 -17.19 17.74
CA PHE A 112 2.39 -17.25 19.14
C PHE A 112 1.26 -17.40 20.17
N ASP A 113 0.01 -17.59 19.73
CA ASP A 113 -1.16 -17.77 20.61
C ASP A 113 -1.37 -16.60 21.58
N LEU A 114 -1.14 -15.38 21.09
CA LEU A 114 -1.35 -14.12 21.79
C LEU A 114 -2.80 -13.63 21.70
N VAL A 115 -3.45 -13.88 20.57
CA VAL A 115 -4.84 -13.49 20.32
C VAL A 115 -5.76 -14.54 20.92
N LYS A 116 -6.74 -14.09 21.71
CA LYS A 116 -7.83 -14.91 22.23
C LYS A 116 -9.16 -14.26 21.84
N LEU A 117 -10.05 -15.05 21.27
CA LEU A 117 -11.39 -14.62 20.88
C LEU A 117 -12.43 -15.42 21.66
N GLU A 118 -13.55 -14.82 22.01
CA GLU A 118 -14.68 -15.54 22.61
C GLU A 118 -15.18 -16.63 21.65
N LYS A 119 -15.50 -17.82 22.16
CA LYS A 119 -15.81 -19.00 21.35
C LYS A 119 -16.93 -18.81 20.32
N GLY A 120 -18.00 -18.09 20.68
CA GLY A 120 -19.13 -17.81 19.80
C GLY A 120 -18.73 -16.84 18.70
N PHE A 121 -18.03 -15.76 19.07
CA PHE A 121 -17.47 -14.82 18.11
C PHE A 121 -16.49 -15.48 17.14
N ALA A 122 -15.58 -16.31 17.64
CA ALA A 122 -14.61 -17.04 16.83
C ALA A 122 -15.30 -18.00 15.84
N ALA A 123 -16.34 -18.71 16.26
CA ALA A 123 -17.11 -19.61 15.41
C ALA A 123 -17.86 -18.85 14.30
N ASP A 124 -18.46 -17.70 14.62
CA ASP A 124 -19.17 -16.86 13.65
C ASP A 124 -18.20 -16.28 12.60
N VAL A 125 -17.06 -15.76 13.04
CA VAL A 125 -16.01 -15.22 12.15
C VAL A 125 -15.42 -16.32 11.27
N LYS A 126 -15.18 -17.51 11.84
CA LYS A 126 -14.71 -18.69 11.08
C LYS A 126 -15.63 -18.98 9.88
N ALA A 127 -16.95 -19.00 10.11
CA ALA A 127 -17.93 -19.25 9.05
C ALA A 127 -17.91 -18.17 7.96
N LYS A 128 -17.69 -16.90 8.33
CA LYS A 128 -17.57 -15.79 7.36
C LYS A 128 -16.30 -15.89 6.52
N LEU A 129 -15.16 -16.19 7.15
CA LEU A 129 -13.89 -16.34 6.45
C LEU A 129 -13.86 -17.54 5.50
N ASP A 130 -14.55 -18.64 5.86
CA ASP A 130 -14.75 -19.79 4.98
C ASP A 130 -15.55 -19.40 3.70
N ALA A 131 -16.63 -18.65 3.88
CA ALA A 131 -17.46 -18.12 2.78
C ALA A 131 -16.76 -17.04 1.94
N HIS A 132 -15.68 -16.43 2.45
CA HIS A 132 -14.92 -15.40 1.74
C HIS A 132 -14.08 -15.97 0.57
N HIS A 133 -13.80 -17.28 0.56
CA HIS A 133 -13.03 -17.97 -0.49
C HIS A 133 -11.67 -17.30 -0.80
N MET A 134 -11.02 -16.71 0.21
CA MET A 134 -9.66 -16.17 0.13
C MET A 134 -8.68 -16.95 1.00
N PHE A 135 -9.18 -17.56 2.07
CA PHE A 135 -8.41 -18.31 3.05
C PHE A 135 -8.49 -19.81 2.75
N THR A 136 -7.44 -20.55 3.13
CA THR A 136 -7.41 -22.01 3.03
C THR A 136 -8.12 -22.63 4.24
N ASP A 137 -8.49 -23.91 4.13
CA ASP A 137 -9.01 -24.68 5.25
C ASP A 137 -8.06 -24.64 6.47
N GLU A 138 -6.75 -24.66 6.22
CA GLU A 138 -5.72 -24.57 7.26
C GLU A 138 -5.75 -23.21 7.96
N HIS A 139 -5.95 -22.11 7.23
CA HIS A 139 -6.10 -20.78 7.83
C HIS A 139 -7.34 -20.73 8.71
N VAL A 140 -8.49 -21.14 8.19
CA VAL A 140 -9.78 -21.03 8.90
C VAL A 140 -9.83 -21.97 10.12
N ALA A 141 -9.14 -23.12 10.08
CA ALA A 141 -9.01 -24.03 11.21
C ALA A 141 -8.26 -23.43 12.42
N ILE A 142 -7.46 -22.37 12.23
CA ILE A 142 -6.77 -21.70 13.35
C ILE A 142 -7.76 -21.13 14.37
N LEU A 143 -8.95 -20.72 13.94
CA LEU A 143 -9.98 -20.18 14.84
C LEU A 143 -10.51 -21.24 15.82
N ASP A 144 -10.37 -22.53 15.54
CA ASP A 144 -10.84 -23.61 16.43
C ASP A 144 -10.09 -23.66 17.77
N LYS A 145 -8.93 -23.00 17.86
CA LYS A 145 -8.19 -22.82 19.12
C LYS A 145 -8.98 -22.07 20.20
N ASN A 146 -9.99 -21.29 19.79
CA ASN A 146 -10.83 -20.51 20.68
C ASN A 146 -12.14 -21.23 21.07
N SER A 147 -12.31 -22.51 20.70
CA SER A 147 -13.57 -23.27 20.91
C SER A 147 -14.02 -23.38 22.37
N GLU A 148 -13.11 -23.23 23.33
CA GLU A 148 -13.39 -23.27 24.77
C GLU A 148 -13.25 -21.90 25.46
N THR A 149 -12.79 -20.87 24.75
CA THR A 149 -12.48 -19.55 25.34
C THR A 149 -13.75 -18.84 25.79
N THR A 150 -13.85 -18.56 27.09
CA THR A 150 -15.04 -17.94 27.69
C THR A 150 -14.93 -16.42 27.85
N GLN A 151 -16.07 -15.76 28.01
CA GLN A 151 -16.11 -14.32 28.29
C GLN A 151 -15.39 -13.97 29.60
N GLU A 152 -15.49 -14.83 30.62
CA GLU A 152 -14.81 -14.63 31.91
C GLU A 152 -13.29 -14.71 31.75
N GLU A 153 -12.78 -15.61 30.92
CA GLU A 153 -11.35 -15.70 30.62
C GLU A 153 -10.85 -14.45 29.89
N ILE A 154 -11.57 -13.97 28.87
CA ILE A 154 -11.22 -12.72 28.18
C ILE A 154 -11.23 -11.54 29.15
N ALA A 155 -12.25 -11.45 30.02
CA ALA A 155 -12.32 -10.39 31.02
C ALA A 155 -11.16 -10.45 32.03
N ALA A 156 -10.74 -11.65 32.44
CA ALA A 156 -9.59 -11.83 33.32
C ALA A 156 -8.28 -11.40 32.63
N LEU A 157 -8.08 -11.75 31.35
CA LEU A 157 -6.90 -11.32 30.59
C LEU A 157 -6.77 -9.80 30.54
N VAL A 158 -7.87 -9.09 30.34
CA VAL A 158 -7.87 -7.62 30.27
C VAL A 158 -7.67 -6.99 31.65
N ASN A 159 -8.45 -7.41 32.64
CA ASN A 159 -8.48 -6.76 33.96
C ASN A 159 -7.28 -7.11 34.84
N ASP A 160 -6.83 -8.37 34.79
CA ASP A 160 -5.82 -8.92 35.70
C ASP A 160 -4.46 -9.06 35.01
N GLU A 161 -4.42 -9.37 33.71
CA GLU A 161 -3.17 -9.61 32.96
C GLU A 161 -2.76 -8.47 32.04
N HIS A 162 -3.52 -7.37 31.99
CA HIS A 162 -3.24 -6.19 31.16
C HIS A 162 -3.10 -6.50 29.67
N ALA A 163 -3.90 -7.44 29.16
CA ALA A 163 -4.05 -7.67 27.72
C ALA A 163 -4.78 -6.49 27.06
N GLU A 164 -4.50 -6.25 25.78
CA GLU A 164 -5.24 -5.26 24.99
C GLU A 164 -6.62 -5.82 24.64
N PRO A 165 -7.71 -5.11 24.98
CA PRO A 165 -9.05 -5.59 24.68
C PRO A 165 -9.40 -5.40 23.20
N LEU A 166 -10.17 -6.36 22.65
CA LEU A 166 -10.76 -6.28 21.31
C LEU A 166 -12.27 -6.15 21.43
N TYR A 167 -12.82 -5.09 20.84
CA TYR A 167 -14.25 -4.80 20.86
C TYR A 167 -14.87 -4.93 19.48
N PHE A 168 -16.11 -5.40 19.44
CA PHE A 168 -16.94 -5.39 18.24
C PHE A 168 -18.37 -5.03 18.62
N ASN A 169 -18.91 -3.98 18.02
CA ASN A 169 -20.17 -3.35 18.41
C ASN A 169 -20.22 -3.01 19.91
N ASN A 170 -19.14 -2.47 20.46
CA ASN A 170 -18.94 -2.17 21.88
C ASN A 170 -19.02 -3.39 22.83
N VAL A 171 -18.94 -4.62 22.30
CA VAL A 171 -18.88 -5.84 23.11
C VAL A 171 -17.44 -6.33 23.14
N LEU A 172 -16.92 -6.66 24.32
CA LEU A 172 -15.60 -7.27 24.47
C LEU A 172 -15.64 -8.69 23.87
N VAL A 173 -15.00 -8.89 22.73
CA VAL A 173 -15.03 -10.16 21.95
C VAL A 173 -13.69 -10.88 21.96
N GLY A 174 -12.63 -10.26 22.46
CA GLY A 174 -11.32 -10.89 22.54
C GLY A 174 -10.29 -10.03 23.25
N ALA A 175 -9.06 -10.52 23.28
CA ALA A 175 -7.92 -9.80 23.83
C ALA A 175 -6.61 -10.23 23.13
N VAL A 176 -5.63 -9.34 23.12
CA VAL A 176 -4.25 -9.62 22.70
C VAL A 176 -3.34 -9.58 23.91
N LYS A 177 -2.70 -10.71 24.21
CA LYS A 177 -1.74 -10.82 25.31
C LYS A 177 -0.41 -10.16 24.94
N ARG A 178 0.32 -9.73 25.97
CA ARG A 178 1.76 -9.45 25.84
C ARG A 178 2.54 -10.70 25.45
N ALA A 179 3.59 -10.53 24.66
CA ALA A 179 4.52 -11.61 24.34
C ALA A 179 5.66 -11.73 25.38
N HIS A 180 5.80 -10.76 26.28
CA HIS A 180 6.77 -10.81 27.38
C HIS A 180 6.31 -9.96 28.58
N ASP A 181 6.65 -10.38 29.80
CA ASP A 181 6.26 -9.69 31.04
C ASP A 181 6.86 -8.29 31.26
N VAL A 182 8.07 -8.04 30.76
CA VAL A 182 8.84 -6.81 31.06
C VAL A 182 9.30 -6.07 29.81
N ASP A 183 9.30 -6.72 28.65
CA ASP A 183 9.75 -6.10 27.42
C ASP A 183 8.65 -5.20 26.84
N VAL A 184 8.89 -3.89 26.88
CA VAL A 184 7.96 -2.89 26.39
C VAL A 184 7.68 -3.01 24.89
N ASN A 185 8.64 -3.51 24.10
CA ASN A 185 8.47 -3.76 22.67
C ASN A 185 7.69 -5.06 22.39
N LEU A 186 7.42 -5.86 23.42
CA LEU A 186 6.59 -7.08 23.38
C LEU A 186 5.38 -6.96 24.32
N SER A 187 5.01 -5.72 24.68
CA SER A 187 3.78 -5.41 25.41
C SER A 187 2.55 -5.75 24.58
N ALA A 188 1.40 -5.92 25.23
CA ALA A 188 0.14 -6.22 24.55
C ALA A 188 -0.20 -5.17 23.48
N HIS A 189 0.01 -3.88 23.79
CA HIS A 189 -0.13 -2.75 22.87
C HIS A 189 0.69 -2.93 21.58
N VAL A 190 2.00 -3.17 21.72
CA VAL A 190 2.90 -3.32 20.57
C VAL A 190 2.61 -4.61 19.81
N MET A 191 2.20 -5.68 20.50
CA MET A 191 1.80 -6.93 19.83
C MET A 191 0.53 -6.74 19.01
N LEU A 192 -0.47 -6.01 19.51
CA LEU A 192 -1.67 -5.66 18.75
C LEU A 192 -1.30 -4.86 17.49
N GLU A 193 -0.50 -3.80 17.63
CA GLU A 193 -0.05 -2.99 16.49
C GLU A 193 0.66 -3.84 15.43
N ASN A 194 1.65 -4.64 15.85
CA ASN A 194 2.38 -5.54 14.94
C ASN A 194 1.44 -6.55 14.25
N LEU A 195 0.48 -7.12 14.97
CA LEU A 195 -0.46 -8.10 14.39
C LEU A 195 -1.44 -7.44 13.41
N VAL A 196 -1.93 -6.24 13.69
CA VAL A 196 -2.78 -5.45 12.78
C VAL A 196 -2.03 -5.09 11.49
N THR A 197 -0.77 -4.66 11.62
CA THR A 197 0.10 -4.40 10.47
C THR A 197 0.37 -5.65 9.66
N LYS A 198 0.68 -6.78 10.30
CA LYS A 198 0.87 -8.06 9.61
C LYS A 198 -0.42 -8.51 8.91
N ALA A 199 -1.56 -8.47 9.58
CA ALA A 199 -2.84 -8.93 9.05
C ALA A 199 -3.28 -8.12 7.82
N SER A 200 -3.21 -6.79 7.89
CA SER A 200 -3.55 -5.93 6.75
C SER A 200 -2.58 -6.09 5.57
N ASN A 201 -1.31 -6.37 5.83
CA ASN A 201 -0.33 -6.72 4.80
C ASN A 201 -0.68 -8.08 4.14
N VAL A 202 -0.97 -9.11 4.95
CA VAL A 202 -1.41 -10.43 4.45
C VAL A 202 -2.65 -10.30 3.57
N LEU A 203 -3.64 -9.49 3.96
CA LEU A 203 -4.84 -9.23 3.16
C LEU A 203 -4.49 -8.68 1.76
N SER A 204 -3.55 -7.74 1.69
CA SER A 204 -3.06 -7.19 0.43
C SER A 204 -2.32 -8.23 -0.41
N LEU A 205 -1.46 -9.06 0.19
CA LEU A 205 -0.73 -10.12 -0.51
C LEU A 205 -1.67 -11.19 -1.08
N LEU A 206 -2.68 -11.63 -0.32
CA LEU A 206 -3.68 -12.58 -0.79
C LEU A 206 -4.52 -12.00 -1.94
N ASN A 207 -4.86 -10.70 -1.87
CA ASN A 207 -5.53 -10.01 -2.98
C ASN A 207 -4.60 -9.87 -4.20
N LEU A 208 -3.30 -9.66 -4.03
CA LEU A 208 -2.36 -9.65 -5.16
C LEU A 208 -2.34 -10.99 -5.89
N VAL A 209 -2.31 -12.10 -5.16
CA VAL A 209 -2.40 -13.47 -5.70
C VAL A 209 -3.69 -13.65 -6.48
N LYS A 210 -4.83 -13.37 -5.84
CA LYS A 210 -6.16 -13.64 -6.39
C LYS A 210 -6.53 -12.72 -7.56
N LYS A 211 -6.28 -11.42 -7.43
CA LYS A 211 -6.75 -10.38 -8.36
C LYS A 211 -5.76 -10.09 -9.49
N ALA A 212 -4.45 -10.15 -9.21
CA ALA A 212 -3.42 -9.95 -10.25
C ALA A 212 -2.92 -11.28 -10.87
N GLY A 213 -3.44 -12.43 -10.44
CA GLY A 213 -3.11 -13.74 -11.02
C GLY A 213 -1.67 -14.18 -10.76
N VAL A 214 -1.12 -13.78 -9.61
CA VAL A 214 0.26 -14.08 -9.23
C VAL A 214 0.33 -15.48 -8.64
N ASN A 215 1.23 -16.32 -9.12
CA ASN A 215 1.55 -17.59 -8.47
C ASN A 215 2.46 -17.31 -7.26
N PRO A 216 2.04 -17.64 -6.02
CA PRO A 216 2.81 -17.40 -4.80
C PRO A 216 4.23 -17.99 -4.84
N ALA A 217 4.39 -19.15 -5.46
CA ALA A 217 5.68 -19.85 -5.54
C ALA A 217 6.69 -19.17 -6.49
N ASP A 218 6.24 -18.26 -7.35
CA ASP A 218 7.11 -17.55 -8.28
C ASP A 218 7.74 -16.29 -7.66
N ILE A 219 7.38 -15.92 -6.43
CA ILE A 219 7.93 -14.74 -5.75
C ILE A 219 9.27 -15.09 -5.08
N ASP A 220 10.31 -14.33 -5.41
CA ASP A 220 11.67 -14.56 -4.89
C ASP A 220 12.00 -13.68 -3.67
N TYR A 221 11.41 -12.49 -3.60
CA TYR A 221 11.72 -11.50 -2.57
C TYR A 221 10.50 -10.64 -2.20
N VAL A 222 10.37 -10.30 -0.92
CA VAL A 222 9.37 -9.35 -0.42
C VAL A 222 10.05 -8.18 0.29
N VAL A 223 9.65 -6.97 -0.05
CA VAL A 223 10.05 -5.73 0.62
C VAL A 223 8.85 -5.15 1.35
N ASP A 224 8.87 -5.20 2.68
CA ASP A 224 7.85 -4.48 3.48
C ASP A 224 8.26 -3.02 3.63
N CYS A 225 7.29 -2.11 3.58
CA CYS A 225 7.54 -0.69 3.79
C CYS A 225 6.53 0.04 4.68
N CYS A 226 5.94 -0.65 5.65
CA CYS A 226 5.12 -0.02 6.69
C CYS A 226 5.94 0.96 7.59
N GLU A 227 5.32 1.55 8.60
CA GLU A 227 6.03 2.45 9.54
C GLU A 227 6.48 1.75 10.84
N GLU A 228 6.06 0.49 11.04
CA GLU A 228 6.27 -0.24 12.29
C GLU A 228 7.64 -0.93 12.38
N ALA A 229 8.15 -1.14 13.59
CA ALA A 229 9.42 -1.83 13.80
C ALA A 229 9.22 -2.96 14.81
N CYS A 230 9.11 -4.20 14.32
CA CYS A 230 8.96 -5.37 15.18
C CYS A 230 10.32 -5.88 15.68
N GLY A 231 10.33 -6.43 16.89
CA GLY A 231 11.54 -6.93 17.56
C GLY A 231 11.50 -6.64 19.06
N ASP A 232 12.31 -7.37 19.82
CA ASP A 232 12.42 -7.22 21.27
C ASP A 232 13.24 -5.96 21.66
N MET A 233 13.45 -5.75 22.95
CA MET A 233 14.25 -4.63 23.48
C MET A 233 15.71 -4.62 23.01
N ASN A 234 16.26 -5.77 22.61
CA ASN A 234 17.65 -5.91 22.18
C ASN A 234 17.80 -5.72 20.66
N GLN A 235 16.76 -6.04 19.89
CA GLN A 235 16.77 -6.10 18.43
C GLN A 235 15.57 -5.37 17.82
N ARG A 236 15.29 -4.14 18.28
CA ARG A 236 14.16 -3.34 17.79
C ARG A 236 14.31 -3.08 16.28
N GLY A 237 13.33 -3.52 15.49
CA GLY A 237 13.39 -3.48 14.03
C GLY A 237 14.25 -4.58 13.37
N GLY A 238 14.73 -5.55 14.15
CA GLY A 238 15.39 -6.76 13.64
C GLY A 238 14.40 -7.85 13.23
N GLY A 239 13.14 -7.76 13.68
CA GLY A 239 12.04 -8.56 13.15
C GLY A 239 11.67 -8.12 11.74
N ASN A 240 11.08 -9.03 10.97
CA ASN A 240 10.89 -8.86 9.53
C ASN A 240 9.41 -9.06 9.15
N PHE A 241 8.70 -7.95 8.94
CA PHE A 241 7.29 -7.99 8.53
C PHE A 241 7.13 -8.60 7.13
N ALA A 242 8.06 -8.32 6.22
CA ALA A 242 8.01 -8.84 4.86
C ALA A 242 7.90 -10.38 4.85
N LYS A 243 8.78 -11.04 5.61
CA LYS A 243 8.81 -12.49 5.73
C LYS A 243 7.64 -13.03 6.54
N ALA A 244 7.28 -12.35 7.63
CA ALA A 244 6.15 -12.77 8.46
C ALA A 244 4.82 -12.76 7.69
N ALA A 245 4.58 -11.77 6.84
CA ALA A 245 3.39 -11.70 6.00
C ALA A 245 3.46 -12.67 4.80
N ALA A 246 4.63 -12.79 4.16
CA ALA A 246 4.87 -13.71 3.04
C ALA A 246 4.61 -15.18 3.40
N GLU A 247 4.93 -15.58 4.63
CA GLU A 247 4.67 -16.91 5.16
C GLU A 247 3.17 -17.26 5.09
N VAL A 248 2.32 -16.38 5.61
CA VAL A 248 0.86 -16.58 5.63
C VAL A 248 0.27 -16.50 4.22
N ALA A 249 0.85 -15.67 3.35
CA ALA A 249 0.42 -15.56 1.95
C ALA A 249 0.89 -16.74 1.07
N GLY A 250 1.67 -17.68 1.60
CA GLY A 250 2.13 -18.88 0.88
C GLY A 250 3.29 -18.63 -0.09
N PHE A 251 4.07 -17.57 0.11
CA PHE A 251 5.20 -17.21 -0.77
C PHE A 251 6.44 -18.04 -0.39
N VAL A 252 6.33 -19.36 -0.53
CA VAL A 252 7.25 -20.36 0.04
C VAL A 252 8.70 -20.24 -0.41
N ASN A 253 8.95 -19.62 -1.57
CA ASN A 253 10.29 -19.41 -2.11
C ASN A 253 10.87 -18.03 -1.81
N ALA A 254 10.09 -17.14 -1.21
CA ALA A 254 10.51 -15.78 -0.98
C ALA A 254 11.40 -15.65 0.27
N THR A 255 12.45 -14.84 0.15
CA THR A 255 13.05 -14.17 1.31
C THR A 255 12.55 -12.73 1.38
N GLY A 256 13.03 -11.91 2.32
CA GLY A 256 12.58 -10.52 2.38
C GLY A 256 13.29 -9.66 3.41
N SER A 257 12.99 -8.36 3.36
CA SER A 257 13.49 -7.34 4.28
C SER A 257 12.53 -6.17 4.39
N ASP A 258 12.64 -5.41 5.47
CA ASP A 258 11.84 -4.21 5.68
C ASP A 258 12.62 -2.95 5.30
N VAL A 259 11.93 -1.95 4.78
CA VAL A 259 12.45 -0.64 4.37
C VAL A 259 11.60 0.45 5.02
N ARG A 260 12.23 1.30 5.84
CA ARG A 260 11.52 2.36 6.58
C ARG A 260 11.93 3.73 6.04
N GLY A 261 10.93 4.58 5.82
CA GLY A 261 11.14 5.94 5.32
C GLY A 261 9.92 6.85 5.52
N PHE A 262 9.08 6.55 6.53
CA PHE A 262 7.79 7.21 6.73
C PHE A 262 6.95 7.16 5.43
N CYS A 263 6.23 8.23 5.10
CA CYS A 263 5.52 8.38 3.82
C CYS A 263 6.38 8.26 2.55
N ALA A 264 7.72 8.34 2.63
CA ALA A 264 8.61 8.05 1.51
C ALA A 264 8.96 6.55 1.36
N GLY A 265 8.71 5.74 2.40
CA GLY A 265 9.03 4.31 2.46
C GLY A 265 8.58 3.52 1.23
N PRO A 266 7.33 3.66 0.75
CA PRO A 266 6.87 2.98 -0.45
C PRO A 266 7.67 3.31 -1.71
N ALA A 267 8.07 4.57 -1.90
CA ALA A 267 8.86 4.96 -3.06
C ALA A 267 10.30 4.41 -3.00
N HIS A 268 10.89 4.37 -1.79
CA HIS A 268 12.17 3.68 -1.56
C HIS A 268 12.07 2.18 -1.85
N ALA A 269 11.04 1.52 -1.35
CA ALA A 269 10.84 0.09 -1.54
C ALA A 269 10.64 -0.28 -3.02
N MET A 270 9.89 0.54 -3.78
CA MET A 270 9.75 0.39 -5.23
C MET A 270 11.10 0.50 -5.97
N LEU A 271 11.94 1.48 -5.59
CA LEU A 271 13.28 1.61 -6.16
C LEU A 271 14.20 0.45 -5.79
N HIS A 272 14.12 -0.05 -4.56
CA HIS A 272 14.87 -1.24 -4.13
C HIS A 272 14.45 -2.49 -4.90
N ALA A 273 13.15 -2.73 -5.04
CA ALA A 273 12.62 -3.85 -5.83
C ALA A 273 13.06 -3.74 -7.30
N ALA A 274 12.92 -2.56 -7.91
CA ALA A 274 13.33 -2.34 -9.29
C ALA A 274 14.85 -2.53 -9.49
N ALA A 275 15.67 -2.11 -8.53
CA ALA A 275 17.12 -2.32 -8.56
C ALA A 275 17.50 -3.80 -8.42
N LEU A 276 16.86 -4.54 -7.51
CA LEU A 276 17.08 -5.98 -7.32
C LEU A 276 16.75 -6.77 -8.59
N VAL A 277 15.63 -6.43 -9.23
CA VAL A 277 15.20 -7.05 -10.49
C VAL A 277 16.16 -6.69 -11.63
N LYS A 278 16.49 -5.40 -11.80
CA LYS A 278 17.40 -4.94 -12.86
C LYS A 278 18.80 -5.54 -12.74
N ALA A 279 19.27 -5.76 -11.51
CA ALA A 279 20.55 -6.42 -11.24
C ALA A 279 20.55 -7.92 -11.57
N GLY A 280 19.37 -8.53 -11.72
CA GLY A 280 19.22 -9.97 -11.94
C GLY A 280 19.35 -10.80 -10.67
N THR A 281 19.34 -10.17 -9.50
CA THR A 281 19.40 -10.87 -8.20
C THR A 281 18.12 -11.68 -7.98
N PHE A 282 16.98 -11.10 -8.32
CA PHE A 282 15.66 -11.70 -8.18
C PHE A 282 14.83 -11.40 -9.42
N LYS A 283 13.92 -12.29 -9.82
CA LYS A 283 13.05 -12.08 -10.98
C LYS A 283 11.76 -11.40 -10.58
N ASN A 284 11.15 -11.81 -9.47
CA ASN A 284 9.88 -11.32 -8.98
C ASN A 284 10.05 -10.81 -7.55
N VAL A 285 9.84 -9.51 -7.36
CA VAL A 285 9.93 -8.84 -6.07
C VAL A 285 8.59 -8.17 -5.76
N VAL A 286 8.00 -8.49 -4.61
CA VAL A 286 6.78 -7.84 -4.14
C VAL A 286 7.13 -6.74 -3.15
N VAL A 287 6.65 -5.53 -3.40
CA VAL A 287 6.66 -4.43 -2.42
C VAL A 287 5.31 -4.41 -1.72
N THR A 288 5.27 -4.37 -0.40
CA THR A 288 4.03 -4.49 0.35
C THR A 288 4.04 -3.69 1.64
N ALA A 289 2.87 -3.31 2.16
CA ALA A 289 2.74 -2.74 3.48
C ALA A 289 1.31 -2.85 4.02
N GLY A 290 1.19 -2.98 5.34
CA GLY A 290 -0.06 -2.88 6.09
C GLY A 290 -0.09 -1.65 7.00
N GLY A 291 -1.30 -1.26 7.43
CA GLY A 291 -1.54 -0.10 8.29
C GLY A 291 -1.34 -0.38 9.77
N CYS A 292 -1.63 0.61 10.63
CA CYS A 292 -1.42 0.53 12.07
C CYS A 292 -2.56 1.20 12.84
N THR A 293 -2.92 0.66 14.00
CA THR A 293 -3.98 1.20 14.87
C THR A 293 -3.68 2.63 15.32
N ALA A 294 -2.41 2.99 15.50
CA ALA A 294 -2.00 4.33 15.92
C ALA A 294 -2.54 5.47 15.04
N LYS A 295 -2.84 5.18 13.77
CA LYS A 295 -3.35 6.17 12.80
C LYS A 295 -4.87 6.26 12.76
N LEU A 296 -5.59 5.33 13.40
CA LEU A 296 -7.04 5.35 13.45
C LEU A 296 -7.52 6.59 14.23
N GLY A 297 -8.45 7.32 13.63
CA GLY A 297 -9.02 8.54 14.18
C GLY A 297 -7.99 9.62 14.54
N MET A 298 -6.83 9.67 13.89
CA MET A 298 -5.76 10.63 14.22
C MET A 298 -6.27 12.07 14.27
N ASN A 299 -7.09 12.47 13.29
CA ASN A 299 -7.72 13.79 13.18
C ASN A 299 -9.15 13.81 13.76
N GLY A 300 -9.52 12.80 14.55
CA GLY A 300 -10.90 12.60 15.02
C GLY A 300 -11.45 13.77 15.83
N LYS A 301 -10.61 14.49 16.59
CA LYS A 301 -11.02 15.70 17.32
C LYS A 301 -11.54 16.79 16.38
N ASP A 302 -10.87 17.00 15.25
CA ASP A 302 -11.28 18.00 14.27
C ASP A 302 -12.52 17.55 13.48
N HIS A 303 -12.65 16.25 13.19
CA HIS A 303 -13.86 15.69 12.57
C HIS A 303 -15.09 15.88 13.47
N VAL A 304 -15.02 15.45 14.74
CA VAL A 304 -16.13 15.59 15.70
C VAL A 304 -16.50 17.06 15.88
N LYS A 305 -15.52 17.94 16.12
CA LYS A 305 -15.75 19.38 16.27
C LYS A 305 -16.46 20.02 15.08
N LYS A 306 -16.30 19.46 13.88
CA LYS A 306 -16.89 19.97 12.63
C LYS A 306 -18.15 19.22 12.20
N GLY A 307 -18.61 18.24 12.96
CA GLY A 307 -19.80 17.46 12.60
C GLY A 307 -19.55 16.39 11.54
N LEU A 308 -18.30 16.00 11.28
CA LEU A 308 -17.95 15.01 10.25
C LEU A 308 -17.87 13.61 10.83
N PRO A 309 -18.16 12.55 10.05
CA PRO A 309 -17.81 11.20 10.44
C PRO A 309 -16.28 11.05 10.62
N ILE A 310 -15.86 10.07 11.41
CA ILE A 310 -14.46 9.67 11.47
C ILE A 310 -14.12 8.91 10.21
N LEU A 311 -13.34 9.55 9.33
CA LEU A 311 -12.94 8.98 8.05
C LEU A 311 -11.63 8.16 8.11
N GLU A 312 -10.96 8.19 9.26
CA GLU A 312 -9.75 7.42 9.56
C GLU A 312 -10.10 6.17 10.37
N ASP A 313 -11.09 5.43 9.89
CA ASP A 313 -11.69 4.24 10.51
C ASP A 313 -11.32 2.95 9.76
N ALA A 314 -10.33 3.01 8.86
CA ALA A 314 -9.88 1.87 8.09
C ALA A 314 -8.36 1.67 8.20
N ILE A 315 -7.96 0.43 8.47
CA ILE A 315 -6.59 -0.06 8.31
C ILE A 315 -6.40 -0.41 6.84
N ALA A 316 -5.50 0.29 6.16
CA ALA A 316 -5.25 0.12 4.74
C ALA A 316 -3.96 -0.68 4.48
N GLY A 317 -3.92 -1.37 3.35
CA GLY A 317 -2.73 -2.07 2.89
C GLY A 317 -2.60 -2.02 1.37
N PHE A 318 -1.39 -2.26 0.88
CA PHE A 318 -1.15 -2.46 -0.55
C PHE A 318 -0.05 -3.48 -0.81
N SER A 319 -0.08 -4.07 -2.00
CA SER A 319 1.05 -4.85 -2.54
C SER A 319 1.26 -4.54 -4.02
N VAL A 320 2.50 -4.57 -4.49
CA VAL A 320 2.88 -4.29 -5.88
C VAL A 320 3.90 -5.32 -6.33
N LEU A 321 3.63 -6.00 -7.45
CA LEU A 321 4.57 -6.93 -8.07
C LEU A 321 5.48 -6.18 -9.06
N VAL A 322 6.77 -6.19 -8.78
CA VAL A 322 7.84 -5.74 -9.66
C VAL A 322 8.53 -6.98 -10.25
N SER A 323 8.60 -7.06 -11.58
CA SER A 323 9.13 -8.24 -12.27
C SER A 323 10.16 -7.87 -13.35
N ALA A 324 10.89 -8.86 -13.83
CA ALA A 324 11.73 -8.73 -15.01
C ALA A 324 10.91 -8.28 -16.23
N ASP A 325 11.56 -7.51 -17.12
CA ASP A 325 10.91 -6.94 -18.29
C ASP A 325 10.27 -8.02 -19.18
N ASP A 326 8.98 -7.87 -19.44
CA ASP A 326 8.18 -8.76 -20.31
C ASP A 326 7.88 -8.14 -21.68
N GLY A 327 8.41 -6.94 -21.96
CA GLY A 327 8.19 -6.18 -23.19
C GLY A 327 6.79 -5.54 -23.30
N VAL A 328 5.95 -5.62 -22.26
CA VAL A 328 4.56 -5.14 -22.31
C VAL A 328 4.22 -4.26 -21.10
N SER A 329 4.51 -4.75 -19.90
CA SER A 329 4.18 -4.11 -18.63
C SER A 329 5.00 -2.81 -18.45
N PRO A 330 4.43 -1.76 -17.82
CA PRO A 330 5.10 -0.47 -17.68
C PRO A 330 6.48 -0.58 -17.03
N GLN A 331 7.46 0.11 -17.61
CA GLN A 331 8.84 0.12 -17.15
C GLN A 331 9.06 1.13 -16.02
N ILE A 332 9.75 0.71 -14.96
CA ILE A 332 10.20 1.56 -13.86
C ILE A 332 11.59 2.11 -14.20
N ARG A 333 11.65 3.40 -14.52
CA ARG A 333 12.86 4.11 -14.98
C ARG A 333 13.80 4.42 -13.83
N THR A 334 14.61 3.42 -13.47
CA THR A 334 15.68 3.52 -12.45
C THR A 334 16.82 4.48 -12.81
N ASP A 335 16.78 5.09 -13.99
CA ASP A 335 17.68 6.14 -14.45
C ASP A 335 17.08 7.56 -14.33
N ILE A 336 15.76 7.69 -14.10
CA ILE A 336 15.07 8.97 -13.87
C ILE A 336 14.59 9.00 -12.41
N VAL A 337 15.53 9.25 -11.50
CA VAL A 337 15.32 9.14 -10.05
C VAL A 337 15.66 10.44 -9.33
N GLY A 338 14.66 11.07 -8.72
CA GLY A 338 14.86 12.23 -7.87
C GLY A 338 15.28 11.82 -6.46
N ARG A 339 16.12 12.63 -5.83
CA ARG A 339 16.69 12.33 -4.50
C ARG A 339 16.73 13.59 -3.65
N HIS A 340 16.05 13.55 -2.52
CA HIS A 340 16.24 14.52 -1.45
C HIS A 340 17.50 14.13 -0.66
N THR A 341 18.60 14.85 -0.91
CA THR A 341 19.88 14.56 -0.26
C THR A 341 19.98 15.27 1.09
N VAL A 342 20.88 14.80 1.97
CA VAL A 342 21.22 15.49 3.22
C VAL A 342 21.58 16.97 2.99
N GLY A 343 22.20 17.28 1.83
CA GLY A 343 22.58 18.65 1.46
C GLY A 343 21.47 19.50 0.83
N THR A 344 20.30 18.93 0.49
CA THR A 344 19.22 19.67 -0.17
C THR A 344 18.57 20.71 0.75
N GLY A 345 18.60 20.47 2.06
CA GLY A 345 17.92 21.28 3.06
C GLY A 345 16.40 21.08 3.07
N SER A 346 15.67 21.92 3.82
CA SER A 346 14.22 21.77 4.06
C SER A 346 13.35 22.79 3.31
N ALA A 347 13.94 23.67 2.49
CA ALA A 347 13.19 24.66 1.73
C ALA A 347 12.29 23.95 0.69
N PRO A 348 10.95 24.18 0.67
CA PRO A 348 10.04 23.43 -0.19
C PRO A 348 10.41 23.43 -1.67
N GLN A 349 10.89 24.57 -2.19
CA GLN A 349 11.35 24.67 -3.59
C GLN A 349 12.55 23.76 -3.87
N ASN A 350 13.52 23.69 -2.95
CA ASN A 350 14.70 22.83 -3.13
C ASN A 350 14.30 21.36 -3.10
N VAL A 351 13.39 20.99 -2.19
CA VAL A 351 12.87 19.62 -2.10
C VAL A 351 12.20 19.22 -3.41
N ILE A 352 11.21 19.99 -3.87
CA ILE A 352 10.50 19.66 -5.12
C ILE A 352 11.45 19.72 -6.32
N SER A 353 12.40 20.66 -6.39
CA SER A 353 13.39 20.67 -7.47
C SER A 353 14.24 19.40 -7.49
N SER A 354 14.71 18.93 -6.32
CA SER A 354 15.50 17.70 -6.21
C SER A 354 14.74 16.42 -6.57
N LEU A 355 13.42 16.43 -6.36
CA LEU A 355 12.56 15.28 -6.62
C LEU A 355 11.92 15.33 -8.02
N VAL A 356 11.78 16.50 -8.64
CA VAL A 356 11.05 16.64 -9.90
C VAL A 356 11.97 17.18 -10.98
N THR A 357 12.42 18.42 -10.86
CA THR A 357 13.08 19.09 -11.98
C THR A 357 14.47 18.53 -12.29
N ASN A 358 15.28 18.26 -11.27
CA ASN A 358 16.65 17.77 -11.45
C ASN A 358 16.71 16.42 -12.20
N PRO A 359 15.97 15.37 -11.80
CA PRO A 359 15.99 14.11 -12.56
C PRO A 359 15.39 14.24 -13.96
N LEU A 360 14.41 15.13 -14.17
CA LEU A 360 13.86 15.38 -15.51
C LEU A 360 14.89 16.07 -16.42
N ASP A 361 15.64 17.06 -15.90
CA ASP A 361 16.72 17.73 -16.63
C ASP A 361 17.80 16.74 -17.06
N GLU A 362 18.24 15.86 -16.16
CA GLU A 362 19.22 14.81 -16.45
C GLU A 362 18.73 13.86 -17.55
N ALA A 363 17.42 13.63 -17.63
CA ALA A 363 16.78 12.82 -18.66
C ALA A 363 16.40 13.60 -19.94
N GLY A 364 16.65 14.92 -19.99
CA GLY A 364 16.25 15.78 -21.11
C GLY A 364 14.73 15.96 -21.26
N LEU A 365 13.97 15.83 -20.16
CA LEU A 365 12.51 15.97 -20.10
C LEU A 365 12.13 17.28 -19.41
N LYS A 366 10.99 17.84 -19.81
CA LYS A 366 10.31 18.96 -19.16
C LYS A 366 9.26 18.47 -18.17
N ILE A 367 8.78 19.37 -17.31
CA ILE A 367 7.66 19.09 -16.41
C ILE A 367 6.41 18.66 -17.20
N VAL A 368 6.18 19.27 -18.36
CA VAL A 368 5.02 18.98 -19.23
C VAL A 368 5.15 17.68 -20.02
N ASP A 369 6.33 17.02 -20.03
CA ASP A 369 6.53 15.73 -20.71
C ASP A 369 6.11 14.51 -19.85
N ILE A 370 5.71 14.77 -18.60
CA ILE A 370 5.15 13.80 -17.67
C ILE A 370 3.64 13.98 -17.64
N ASP A 371 2.88 12.97 -18.04
CA ASP A 371 1.42 13.08 -18.15
C ASP A 371 0.75 13.15 -16.78
N LYS A 372 1.27 12.42 -15.79
CA LYS A 372 0.71 12.38 -14.43
C LYS A 372 1.75 12.47 -13.34
N TYR A 373 1.49 13.28 -12.33
CA TYR A 373 2.26 13.29 -11.09
C TYR A 373 1.45 12.63 -9.98
N SER A 374 2.09 11.78 -9.18
CA SER A 374 1.48 11.22 -7.97
C SER A 374 2.34 11.55 -6.74
N PRO A 375 2.15 12.76 -6.16
CA PRO A 375 2.69 13.16 -4.87
C PRO A 375 1.62 13.04 -3.77
N GLU A 376 1.92 12.33 -2.69
CA GLU A 376 1.12 12.35 -1.45
C GLU A 376 -0.40 12.32 -1.68
N MET A 377 -0.96 11.18 -2.09
CA MET A 377 -2.36 11.02 -2.53
C MET A 377 -3.41 11.06 -1.40
N GLN A 378 -3.15 11.84 -0.35
CA GLN A 378 -4.02 11.99 0.82
C GLN A 378 -5.43 12.45 0.42
N ASN A 379 -6.44 11.82 1.01
CA ASN A 379 -7.84 12.16 0.81
C ASN A 379 -8.18 13.54 1.41
N PRO A 380 -8.62 14.54 0.60
CA PRO A 380 -8.98 15.87 1.08
C PRO A 380 -10.12 15.92 2.09
N ASP A 381 -11.02 14.93 2.11
CA ASP A 381 -12.09 14.87 3.14
C ASP A 381 -11.51 14.67 4.54
N ILE A 382 -10.32 14.06 4.65
CA ILE A 382 -9.62 13.87 5.93
C ILE A 382 -8.78 15.12 6.25
N THR A 383 -8.01 15.60 5.28
CA THR A 383 -6.96 16.61 5.53
C THR A 383 -7.47 18.04 5.61
N LYS A 384 -8.52 18.42 4.85
CA LYS A 384 -9.08 19.78 4.90
C LYS A 384 -9.72 20.09 6.25
N PRO A 385 -10.53 19.19 6.85
CA PRO A 385 -11.04 19.38 8.21
C PRO A 385 -9.93 19.46 9.26
N ALA A 386 -8.84 18.72 9.12
CA ALA A 386 -7.68 18.82 10.03
C ALA A 386 -6.82 20.09 9.82
N GLY A 387 -7.13 20.92 8.82
CA GLY A 387 -6.39 22.15 8.54
C GLY A 387 -5.13 21.97 7.68
N ALA A 388 -4.83 20.76 7.22
CA ALA A 388 -3.73 20.48 6.30
C ALA A 388 -4.04 20.89 4.83
N GLY A 389 -5.33 21.09 4.50
CA GLY A 389 -5.75 21.53 3.17
C GLY A 389 -5.77 20.40 2.14
N ASP A 390 -5.73 20.75 0.86
CA ASP A 390 -5.64 19.79 -0.25
C ASP A 390 -4.17 19.50 -0.58
N VAL A 391 -3.63 18.43 0.01
CA VAL A 391 -2.20 18.11 -0.09
C VAL A 391 -1.75 17.73 -1.52
N PRO A 392 -2.48 16.88 -2.27
CA PRO A 392 -2.16 16.64 -3.68
C PRO A 392 -2.20 17.94 -4.51
N GLU A 393 -3.27 18.74 -4.39
CA GLU A 393 -3.43 19.97 -5.18
C GLU A 393 -2.31 20.99 -4.90
N ALA A 394 -1.90 21.14 -3.65
CA ALA A 394 -0.80 22.00 -3.26
C ALA A 394 0.53 21.55 -3.89
N ASN A 395 0.78 20.25 -3.97
CA ASN A 395 1.96 19.69 -4.64
C ASN A 395 1.94 19.97 -6.15
N TYR A 396 0.81 19.76 -6.83
CA TYR A 396 0.70 20.05 -8.27
C TYR A 396 0.94 21.54 -8.58
N LYS A 397 0.39 22.45 -7.76
CA LYS A 397 0.65 23.89 -7.88
C LYS A 397 2.13 24.24 -7.73
N MET A 398 2.83 23.56 -6.82
CA MET A 398 4.27 23.77 -6.63
C MET A 398 5.08 23.29 -7.83
N ILE A 399 4.74 22.13 -8.39
CA ILE A 399 5.37 21.60 -9.61
C ILE A 399 5.12 22.55 -10.78
N ALA A 400 3.88 22.99 -10.99
CA ALA A 400 3.52 23.95 -12.03
C ALA A 400 4.28 25.28 -11.87
N ALA A 401 4.41 25.79 -10.64
CA ALA A 401 5.14 27.02 -10.34
C ALA A 401 6.63 26.92 -10.70
N LEU A 402 7.25 25.74 -10.53
CA LEU A 402 8.61 25.51 -11.01
C LEU A 402 8.67 25.51 -12.55
N GLY A 403 7.68 24.94 -13.22
CA GLY A 403 7.55 25.01 -14.69
C GLY A 403 7.47 26.46 -15.19
N VAL A 404 6.71 27.32 -14.48
CA VAL A 404 6.65 28.76 -14.78
C VAL A 404 8.01 29.44 -14.58
N LYS A 405 8.69 29.15 -13.47
CA LYS A 405 10.04 29.68 -13.20
C LYS A 405 11.06 29.28 -14.26
N ARG A 406 10.88 28.11 -14.88
CA ARG A 406 11.73 27.55 -15.94
C ARG A 406 11.32 28.00 -17.35
N GLY A 407 10.22 28.72 -17.50
CA GLY A 407 9.68 29.14 -18.80
C GLY A 407 9.04 28.01 -19.61
N GLU A 408 8.73 26.88 -18.97
CA GLU A 408 8.02 25.74 -19.58
C GLU A 408 6.50 25.94 -19.56
N LEU A 409 6.01 26.76 -18.62
CA LEU A 409 4.61 27.13 -18.43
C LEU A 409 4.50 28.65 -18.26
N GLN A 410 3.33 29.19 -18.52
CA GLN A 410 2.90 30.53 -18.18
C GLN A 410 2.13 30.52 -16.86
N ARG A 411 2.12 31.65 -16.15
CA ARG A 411 1.47 31.73 -14.83
C ARG A 411 -0.02 31.41 -14.86
N ASN A 412 -0.70 31.72 -15.96
CA ASN A 412 -2.12 31.45 -16.17
C ASN A 412 -2.41 29.97 -16.49
N GLU A 413 -1.40 29.16 -16.81
CA GLU A 413 -1.55 27.72 -17.15
C GLU A 413 -1.49 26.81 -15.91
N ILE A 414 -1.21 27.36 -14.72
CA ILE A 414 -1.09 26.56 -13.48
C ILE A 414 -2.37 25.78 -13.17
N ALA A 415 -3.54 26.38 -13.36
CA ALA A 415 -4.81 25.71 -13.07
C ALA A 415 -5.08 24.54 -14.03
N ASP A 416 -4.78 24.73 -15.31
CA ASP A 416 -4.90 23.69 -16.33
C ASP A 416 -3.90 22.56 -16.06
N PHE A 417 -2.66 22.89 -15.67
CA PHE A 417 -1.66 21.89 -15.26
C PHE A 417 -2.16 21.02 -14.10
N VAL A 418 -2.74 21.62 -13.06
CA VAL A 418 -3.30 20.89 -11.91
C VAL A 418 -4.40 19.92 -12.36
N LYS A 419 -5.24 20.33 -13.32
CA LYS A 419 -6.33 19.52 -13.85
C LYS A 419 -5.83 18.40 -14.77
N GLU A 420 -4.87 18.69 -15.63
CA GLU A 420 -4.39 17.78 -16.68
C GLU A 420 -3.34 16.80 -16.15
N HIS A 421 -2.39 17.28 -15.36
CA HIS A 421 -1.27 16.49 -14.84
C HIS A 421 -1.45 16.01 -13.41
N GLY A 422 -2.42 16.57 -12.68
CA GLY A 422 -2.79 16.15 -11.33
C GLY A 422 -3.93 15.14 -11.29
N MET A 423 -4.22 14.71 -10.06
CA MET A 423 -5.34 13.84 -9.69
C MET A 423 -5.82 14.21 -8.27
N THR A 424 -7.13 14.16 -8.05
CA THR A 424 -7.70 14.25 -6.70
C THR A 424 -7.16 13.12 -5.83
N GLY A 425 -6.78 13.40 -4.58
CA GLY A 425 -6.34 12.36 -3.63
C GLY A 425 -7.50 11.55 -3.08
N TRP A 426 -7.27 10.27 -2.81
CA TRP A 426 -8.28 9.32 -2.33
C TRP A 426 -7.77 8.41 -1.21
N ALA A 427 -6.45 8.32 -1.02
CA ALA A 427 -5.86 7.35 -0.12
C ALA A 427 -6.16 7.71 1.34
N PRO A 428 -6.49 6.70 2.18
CA PRO A 428 -6.74 6.93 3.60
C PRO A 428 -5.46 7.32 4.34
N THR A 429 -5.61 7.97 5.50
CA THR A 429 -4.47 8.39 6.32
C THR A 429 -3.97 7.23 7.19
N GLN A 430 -3.04 6.44 6.63
CA GLN A 430 -2.39 5.30 7.31
C GLN A 430 -0.86 5.41 7.21
N GLY A 431 -0.32 6.61 7.50
CA GLY A 431 1.13 6.89 7.43
C GLY A 431 1.68 6.79 6.00
N HIS A 432 2.28 5.66 5.65
CA HIS A 432 2.93 5.38 4.38
C HIS A 432 1.95 5.17 3.21
N ILE A 433 0.71 4.78 3.51
CA ILE A 433 -0.32 4.49 2.51
C ILE A 433 -0.58 5.65 1.54
N PRO A 434 -0.84 6.90 1.97
CA PRO A 434 -1.12 8.01 1.07
C PRO A 434 0.14 8.60 0.41
N SER A 435 1.18 7.79 0.15
CA SER A 435 2.31 8.18 -0.70
C SER A 435 1.87 8.35 -2.18
N GLY A 436 2.81 8.37 -3.12
CA GLY A 436 2.50 8.27 -4.56
C GLY A 436 2.17 6.86 -5.06
N VAL A 437 2.44 5.81 -4.25
CA VAL A 437 2.28 4.41 -4.66
C VAL A 437 0.83 3.92 -4.86
N PRO A 438 -0.21 4.46 -4.18
CA PRO A 438 -1.61 4.08 -4.44
C PRO A 438 -2.05 4.21 -5.89
N TYR A 439 -1.37 5.04 -6.69
CA TYR A 439 -1.71 5.21 -8.11
C TYR A 439 -1.20 4.08 -9.00
N LEU A 440 -0.23 3.25 -8.58
CA LEU A 440 0.45 2.30 -9.47
C LEU A 440 -0.49 1.31 -10.18
N GLY A 441 -1.50 0.75 -9.50
CA GLY A 441 -2.47 -0.15 -10.14
C GLY A 441 -3.26 0.53 -11.25
N LEU A 442 -3.81 1.72 -10.97
CA LEU A 442 -4.53 2.54 -11.95
C LEU A 442 -3.61 2.96 -13.11
N LEU A 443 -2.41 3.45 -12.77
CA LEU A 443 -1.39 3.84 -13.74
C LEU A 443 -1.04 2.71 -14.69
N ARG A 444 -0.91 1.48 -14.18
CA ARG A 444 -0.61 0.32 -15.00
C ARG A 444 -1.67 0.14 -16.08
N ASP A 445 -2.93 0.22 -15.70
CA ASP A 445 -4.04 0.03 -16.64
C ASP A 445 -4.17 1.19 -17.62
N GLU A 446 -3.94 2.43 -17.17
CA GLU A 446 -3.91 3.62 -18.04
C GLU A 446 -2.76 3.56 -19.05
N ILE A 447 -1.58 3.06 -18.66
CA ILE A 447 -0.47 2.87 -19.60
C ILE A 447 -0.78 1.77 -20.61
N LEU A 448 -1.35 0.65 -20.16
CA LEU A 448 -1.71 -0.46 -21.04
C LEU A 448 -2.87 -0.11 -21.99
N SER A 449 -3.76 0.82 -21.61
CA SER A 449 -4.80 1.34 -22.49
C SER A 449 -4.32 2.49 -23.40
N GLY A 450 -3.12 3.04 -23.15
CA GLY A 450 -2.55 4.16 -23.88
C GLY A 450 -3.08 5.54 -23.44
N GLU A 451 -3.80 5.62 -22.32
CA GLU A 451 -4.29 6.87 -21.72
C GLU A 451 -3.13 7.71 -21.14
N THR A 452 -2.15 7.04 -20.53
CA THR A 452 -0.98 7.66 -19.90
C THR A 452 0.29 7.08 -20.51
N LYS A 453 1.29 7.90 -20.82
CA LYS A 453 2.60 7.43 -21.32
C LYS A 453 3.65 7.42 -20.25
N ARG A 454 3.68 8.44 -19.39
CA ARG A 454 4.64 8.61 -18.29
C ARG A 454 3.96 9.18 -17.06
N ALA A 455 4.26 8.61 -15.91
CA ALA A 455 3.92 9.20 -14.64
C ALA A 455 5.13 9.27 -13.72
N MET A 456 5.20 10.31 -12.90
CA MET A 456 6.21 10.46 -11.87
C MET A 456 5.60 10.19 -10.50
N ILE A 457 6.15 9.19 -9.82
CA ILE A 457 5.75 8.78 -8.47
C ILE A 457 6.68 9.45 -7.47
N ILE A 458 6.12 10.12 -6.46
CA ILE A 458 6.88 10.93 -5.52
C ILE A 458 6.55 10.50 -4.09
N GLY A 459 7.56 10.02 -3.38
CA GLY A 459 7.51 9.77 -1.94
C GLY A 459 8.20 10.91 -1.18
N LYS A 460 7.56 11.41 -0.13
CA LYS A 460 8.14 12.39 0.79
C LYS A 460 7.73 12.02 2.20
N GLY A 461 8.62 12.21 3.17
CA GLY A 461 8.35 11.85 4.57
C GLY A 461 9.00 12.81 5.56
N SER A 462 8.37 12.97 6.72
CA SER A 462 8.84 13.85 7.78
C SER A 462 9.64 13.06 8.82
N LEU A 463 10.98 13.06 8.73
CA LEU A 463 11.82 12.30 9.66
C LEU A 463 11.91 12.92 11.06
N PHE A 464 11.52 14.19 11.22
CA PHE A 464 11.63 14.91 12.48
C PHE A 464 10.76 14.35 13.61
N LEU A 465 9.75 13.55 13.30
CA LEU A 465 8.94 12.86 14.30
C LEU A 465 9.76 11.86 15.12
N GLY A 466 10.78 11.24 14.52
CA GLY A 466 11.71 10.37 15.23
C GLY A 466 12.65 11.12 16.18
N ARG A 467 12.68 12.47 16.14
CA ARG A 467 13.56 13.34 16.94
C ARG A 467 15.06 13.04 16.80
N MET A 468 15.46 12.43 15.67
CA MET A 468 16.86 12.14 15.34
C MET A 468 17.45 13.12 14.33
N THR A 469 16.61 13.82 13.56
CA THR A 469 17.00 14.80 12.54
C THR A 469 15.86 15.79 12.30
N ASN A 470 16.14 16.99 11.79
CA ASN A 470 15.10 17.95 11.34
C ASN A 470 14.85 17.88 9.82
N LEU A 471 15.43 16.90 9.14
CA LEU A 471 15.29 16.72 7.70
C LEU A 471 13.95 16.08 7.34
N PHE A 472 13.55 16.32 6.10
CA PHE A 472 12.60 15.48 5.40
C PHE A 472 13.36 14.35 4.71
N ASP A 473 12.65 13.32 4.30
CA ASP A 473 13.11 12.32 3.35
C ASP A 473 12.31 12.44 2.06
N GLY A 474 12.86 11.94 0.96
CA GLY A 474 12.12 11.86 -0.29
C GLY A 474 12.91 11.28 -1.45
N VAL A 475 12.21 10.51 -2.25
CA VAL A 475 12.67 9.98 -3.54
C VAL A 475 11.52 9.98 -4.53
N SER A 476 11.85 10.00 -5.80
CA SER A 476 10.88 9.90 -6.89
C SER A 476 11.42 9.05 -8.01
N PHE A 477 10.52 8.51 -8.83
CA PHE A 477 10.88 7.75 -10.02
C PHE A 477 9.81 7.89 -11.08
N VAL A 478 10.21 7.73 -12.35
CA VAL A 478 9.28 7.69 -13.47
C VAL A 478 8.90 6.25 -13.79
N VAL A 479 7.60 6.04 -14.04
CA VAL A 479 7.08 4.83 -14.68
C VAL A 479 6.61 5.23 -16.08
N GLN A 480 6.91 4.41 -17.08
CA GLN A 480 6.55 4.71 -18.47
C GLN A 480 6.00 3.48 -19.20
N ALA A 481 5.31 3.74 -20.32
CA ALA A 481 4.99 2.72 -21.31
C ALA A 481 6.23 1.93 -21.72
N ASN A 482 6.08 0.60 -21.80
CA ASN A 482 7.15 -0.28 -22.25
C ASN A 482 7.50 0.02 -23.70
N ASP A 483 8.80 0.02 -24.03
CA ASP A 483 9.28 0.26 -25.39
C ASP A 483 9.42 -1.02 -26.22
N GLY A 484 9.12 -2.18 -25.64
CA GLY A 484 9.20 -3.49 -26.29
C GLY A 484 10.63 -4.03 -26.44
N SER A 485 11.66 -3.32 -25.93
CA SER A 485 13.06 -3.71 -26.10
C SER A 485 13.38 -5.12 -25.58
N ALA A 486 12.74 -5.55 -24.49
CA ALA A 486 12.88 -6.91 -23.95
C ALA A 486 12.29 -8.01 -24.87
N SER A 487 11.30 -7.67 -25.69
CA SER A 487 10.75 -8.59 -26.69
C SER A 487 11.67 -8.79 -27.90
N GLU A 488 12.54 -7.81 -28.19
CA GLU A 488 13.57 -7.92 -29.22
C GLU A 488 14.75 -8.79 -28.77
N GLU A 489 15.15 -8.73 -27.49
CA GLU A 489 16.21 -9.58 -26.91
C GLU A 489 15.75 -11.03 -26.68
N ASN A 490 14.48 -11.26 -26.34
CA ASN A 490 13.84 -12.59 -26.27
C ASN A 490 13.22 -13.04 -27.60
N GLY A 491 13.54 -12.37 -28.70
CA GLY A 491 13.25 -12.78 -30.07
C GLY A 491 13.88 -14.12 -30.36
N GLY A 492 13.21 -15.18 -29.89
CA GLY A 492 13.48 -16.57 -30.21
C GLY A 492 13.70 -16.69 -31.70
N VAL A 493 14.72 -17.47 -32.04
CA VAL A 493 15.18 -17.72 -33.41
C VAL A 493 13.99 -17.71 -34.36
N ASP A 494 13.89 -16.65 -35.17
CA ASP A 494 12.81 -16.45 -36.15
C ASP A 494 12.55 -17.77 -36.88
N GLU A 495 11.39 -18.41 -36.62
CA GLU A 495 11.10 -19.74 -37.16
C GLU A 495 11.23 -19.78 -38.68
N SER A 496 11.01 -18.65 -39.35
CA SER A 496 11.21 -18.52 -40.79
C SER A 496 12.69 -18.61 -41.18
N LYS A 497 13.60 -18.00 -40.39
CA LYS A 497 15.05 -18.15 -40.53
C LYS A 497 15.51 -19.55 -40.15
N VAL A 498 14.96 -20.17 -39.11
CA VAL A 498 15.27 -21.58 -38.75
C VAL A 498 14.86 -22.53 -39.87
N LYS A 499 13.64 -22.40 -40.40
CA LYS A 499 13.16 -23.20 -41.54
C LYS A 499 13.98 -22.95 -42.80
N ALA A 500 14.41 -21.72 -43.05
CA ALA A 500 15.30 -21.39 -44.17
C ALA A 500 16.69 -22.03 -44.01
N MET A 501 17.27 -22.00 -42.80
CA MET A 501 18.56 -22.64 -42.50
C MET A 501 18.48 -24.17 -42.58
N ILE A 502 17.42 -24.78 -42.05
CA ILE A 502 17.16 -26.21 -42.19
C ILE A 502 16.97 -26.58 -43.67
N GLY A 503 16.21 -25.78 -44.43
CA GLY A 503 16.01 -25.99 -45.86
C GLY A 503 17.30 -25.90 -46.68
N GLN A 504 18.18 -24.94 -46.35
CA GLN A 504 19.52 -24.84 -46.96
C GLN A 504 20.41 -26.02 -46.58
N ALA A 505 20.41 -26.45 -45.32
CA ALA A 505 21.18 -27.60 -44.87
C ALA A 505 20.70 -28.91 -45.53
N MET A 506 19.38 -29.09 -45.68
CA MET A 506 18.83 -30.25 -46.38
C MET A 506 19.13 -30.24 -47.88
N ARG A 507 19.13 -29.07 -48.53
CA ARG A 507 19.58 -28.94 -49.94
C ARG A 507 21.05 -29.27 -50.10
N ALA A 508 21.92 -28.72 -49.25
CA ALA A 508 23.35 -29.01 -49.28
C ALA A 508 23.64 -30.50 -49.02
N PHE A 509 22.89 -31.13 -48.12
CA PHE A 509 22.98 -32.57 -47.87
C PHE A 509 22.50 -33.42 -49.05
N ALA A 510 21.40 -33.02 -49.71
CA ALA A 510 20.91 -33.69 -50.91
C ALA A 510 21.86 -33.54 -52.11
N GLU A 511 22.46 -32.35 -52.28
CA GLU A 511 23.48 -32.09 -53.29
C GLU A 511 24.76 -32.91 -53.03
N GLY A 512 25.13 -33.12 -51.77
CA GLY A 512 26.23 -34.01 -51.38
C GLY A 512 25.97 -35.49 -51.66
N LEU A 513 24.72 -35.95 -51.51
CA LEU A 513 24.31 -37.33 -51.83
C LEU A 513 24.20 -37.60 -53.34
N MET A 514 23.92 -36.58 -54.14
CA MET A 514 23.88 -36.68 -55.61
C MET A 514 25.26 -36.50 -56.26
N GLY A 515 26.30 -36.23 -55.47
CA GLY A 515 27.68 -36.06 -55.92
C GLY A 515 28.58 -37.31 -55.80
N GLU A 516 28.05 -38.45 -55.34
CA GLU A 516 28.79 -39.72 -55.18
C GLU A 516 28.33 -40.85 -56.13
N GLU A 517 27.67 -40.53 -57.23
CA GLU A 517 27.52 -41.44 -58.38
C GLU A 517 28.32 -40.94 -59.59
N GLU A 518 29.64 -41.14 -59.54
CA GLU A 518 30.48 -41.44 -60.72
C GLU A 518 31.50 -42.55 -60.40
#